data_AF-A0A0C2J096-F1
#
_entry.id   AF-A0A0C2J096-F1
#
_cell.length_a   1.000
_cell.length_b   1.000
_cell.length_c   1.000
_cell.angle_alpha   90.00
_cell.angle_beta   90.00
_cell.angle_gamma   90.00
#
_symmetry.space_group_name_H-M   'P 1'
#
loop_
_entity.id
_entity.type
_entity.pdbx_description
1 polymer ?
#
loop_
_entity_poly.entity_id
_entity_poly.type
_entity_poly.pdbx_seq_one_letter_code
_entity_poly.pdbx_strand_id
1 'polypeptide(L)'
;MDRLLNGIPSTACYLDDIIITGKDEEERLNNLESVLRKLQEYNITTQKSKFKFLLDEVRYLGHRINSKGIMPLNDKIIVIKNQPAPTNLKELKSFLGAVNYHSKFLPMIQAIYKPLYELKNKEHKVVLELLLPKSLG
;
A
#
# COMPACT_ATOMS: atom_id res chain seq x y z
N MET A 1 -15.29 -5.09 -10.27
CA MET A 1 -15.81 -5.10 -8.88
C MET A 1 -16.14 -3.71 -8.33
N ASP A 2 -15.65 -2.60 -8.89
CA ASP A 2 -16.03 -1.23 -8.42
C ASP A 2 -17.53 -0.95 -8.37
N ARG A 3 -18.32 -1.58 -9.25
CA ARG A 3 -19.79 -1.44 -9.24
C ARG A 3 -20.46 -2.13 -8.05
N LEU A 4 -19.80 -3.12 -7.44
CA LEU A 4 -20.37 -3.91 -6.34
C LEU A 4 -20.70 -2.98 -5.17
N LEU A 5 -19.75 -2.17 -4.70
CA LEU A 5 -19.95 -1.33 -3.52
C LEU A 5 -20.50 0.07 -3.84
N ASN A 6 -20.87 0.34 -5.10
CA ASN A 6 -21.32 1.65 -5.52
C ASN A 6 -22.57 2.10 -4.72
N GLY A 7 -22.56 3.33 -4.20
CA GLY A 7 -23.64 3.87 -3.36
C GLY A 7 -23.53 3.52 -1.88
N ILE A 8 -22.50 2.77 -1.44
CA ILE A 8 -22.22 2.55 -0.02
C ILE A 8 -21.03 3.44 0.37
N PRO A 9 -21.22 4.48 1.19
CA PRO A 9 -20.14 5.38 1.57
C PRO A 9 -19.07 4.65 2.38
N SER A 10 -17.87 5.22 2.46
CA SER A 10 -16.83 4.73 3.38
C SER A 10 -16.43 3.25 3.14
N THR A 11 -16.59 2.75 1.92
CA THR A 11 -16.20 1.39 1.50
C THR A 11 -15.23 1.43 0.32
N ALA A 12 -14.37 0.42 0.23
CA ALA A 12 -13.53 0.20 -0.94
C ALA A 12 -13.38 -1.30 -1.22
N CYS A 13 -13.21 -1.63 -2.51
CA CYS A 13 -13.00 -2.98 -2.99
C CYS A 13 -11.81 -3.00 -3.93
N TYR A 14 -10.90 -3.94 -3.73
CA TYR A 14 -9.81 -4.21 -4.65
C TYR A 14 -9.67 -5.71 -4.84
N LEU A 15 -9.97 -6.17 -6.06
CA LEU A 15 -10.09 -7.61 -6.35
C LEU A 15 -11.02 -8.28 -5.33
N ASP A 16 -10.49 -9.19 -4.52
CA ASP A 16 -11.25 -9.96 -3.52
C ASP A 16 -11.26 -9.32 -2.12
N ASP A 17 -10.52 -8.23 -1.92
CA ASP A 17 -10.37 -7.57 -0.63
C ASP A 17 -11.33 -6.38 -0.50
N ILE A 18 -12.29 -6.50 0.40
CA ILE A 18 -13.25 -5.44 0.77
C ILE A 18 -12.87 -4.84 2.11
N ILE A 19 -12.84 -3.51 2.19
CA ILE A 19 -12.72 -2.76 3.44
C ILE A 19 -13.96 -1.91 3.65
N ILE A 20 -14.46 -1.93 4.89
CA ILE A 20 -15.65 -1.22 5.34
C ILE A 20 -15.24 -0.33 6.50
N THR A 21 -15.49 0.95 6.37
CA THR A 21 -15.20 1.98 7.38
C THR A 21 -16.44 2.83 7.63
N GLY A 22 -16.36 3.76 8.58
CA GLY A 22 -17.43 4.70 8.91
C GLY A 22 -16.92 5.65 9.99
N LYS A 23 -17.61 6.79 10.16
CA LYS A 23 -17.21 7.80 11.16
C LYS A 23 -17.49 7.35 12.59
N ASP A 24 -18.47 6.46 12.76
CA ASP A 24 -18.93 5.90 14.03
C ASP A 24 -19.36 4.44 13.86
N GLU A 25 -19.71 3.78 14.96
CA GLU A 25 -20.11 2.37 14.98
C GLU A 25 -21.42 2.14 14.21
N GLU A 26 -22.37 3.05 14.30
CA GLU A 26 -23.65 2.96 13.62
C GLU A 26 -23.49 2.98 12.09
N GLU A 27 -22.74 3.95 11.56
CA GLU A 27 -22.42 4.02 10.12
C GLU A 27 -21.67 2.77 9.66
N ARG A 28 -20.70 2.28 10.44
CA ARG A 28 -19.97 1.04 10.12
C ARG A 28 -20.89 -0.16 10.02
N LEU A 29 -21.85 -0.32 10.94
CA LEU A 29 -22.78 -1.44 10.94
C LEU A 29 -23.76 -1.34 9.77
N ASN A 30 -24.29 -0.15 9.48
CA ASN A 30 -25.16 0.11 8.34
C ASN A 30 -24.44 -0.17 7.00
N ASN A 31 -23.19 0.26 6.88
CA ASN A 31 -22.36 -0.04 5.71
C ASN A 31 -22.10 -1.55 5.60
N LEU A 32 -21.77 -2.23 6.71
CA LEU A 32 -21.57 -3.68 6.72
C LEU A 32 -22.82 -4.43 6.23
N GLU A 33 -24.00 -4.08 6.74
CA GLU A 33 -25.25 -4.69 6.30
C GLU A 33 -25.48 -4.48 4.79
N SER A 34 -25.28 -3.25 4.32
CA SER A 34 -25.43 -2.90 2.90
C SER A 34 -24.48 -3.71 2.01
N VAL A 35 -23.22 -3.87 2.42
CA VAL A 35 -22.25 -4.67 1.69
C VAL A 35 -22.66 -6.15 1.66
N LEU A 36 -23.08 -6.71 2.80
CA LEU A 36 -23.50 -8.11 2.86
C LEU A 36 -24.73 -8.39 1.98
N ARG A 37 -25.71 -7.46 1.97
CA ARG A 37 -26.88 -7.55 1.07
C ARG A 37 -26.46 -7.58 -0.39
N LYS A 38 -25.56 -6.69 -0.80
CA LYS A 38 -25.05 -6.68 -2.18
C LYS A 38 -24.25 -7.94 -2.53
N LEU A 39 -23.40 -8.42 -1.62
CA LEU A 39 -22.69 -9.68 -1.84
C LEU A 39 -23.67 -10.83 -2.09
N GLN A 40 -24.77 -10.88 -1.33
CA GLN A 40 -25.83 -11.85 -1.52
C GLN A 40 -26.56 -11.68 -2.86
N GLU A 41 -26.91 -10.45 -3.27
CA GLU A 41 -27.56 -10.16 -4.57
C GLU A 41 -26.73 -10.62 -5.77
N TYR A 42 -25.40 -10.50 -5.67
CA TYR A 42 -24.47 -10.93 -6.71
C TYR A 42 -24.02 -12.40 -6.56
N ASN A 43 -24.61 -13.17 -5.63
CA ASN A 43 -24.24 -14.56 -5.32
C ASN A 43 -22.74 -14.74 -4.98
N ILE A 44 -22.13 -13.73 -4.36
CA ILE A 44 -20.74 -13.77 -3.91
C ILE A 44 -20.70 -14.36 -2.50
N THR A 45 -20.03 -15.49 -2.35
CA THR A 45 -19.81 -16.13 -1.05
C THR A 45 -18.50 -15.67 -0.44
N THR A 46 -18.52 -15.42 0.87
CA THR A 46 -17.35 -14.97 1.63
C THR A 46 -17.04 -15.98 2.74
N GLN A 47 -15.76 -16.17 3.04
CA GLN A 47 -15.35 -17.06 4.14
C GLN A 47 -15.46 -16.31 5.46
N LYS A 48 -16.30 -16.80 6.38
CA LYS A 48 -16.49 -16.18 7.71
C LYS A 48 -15.18 -15.99 8.47
N SER A 49 -14.23 -16.91 8.34
CA SER A 49 -12.90 -16.84 8.97
C SER A 49 -12.03 -15.66 8.50
N LYS A 50 -12.35 -15.07 7.34
CA LYS A 50 -11.63 -13.90 6.81
C LYS A 50 -12.22 -12.57 7.30
N PHE A 51 -13.42 -12.58 7.89
CA PHE A 51 -13.99 -11.37 8.45
C PHE A 51 -13.26 -10.95 9.72
N LYS A 52 -12.96 -9.66 9.78
CA LYS A 52 -12.46 -9.01 10.98
C LYS A 52 -13.37 -7.82 11.27
N PHE A 53 -14.07 -7.88 12.40
CA PHE A 53 -15.04 -6.87 12.79
C PHE A 53 -14.47 -5.95 13.86
N LEU A 54 -14.98 -4.72 13.91
CA LEU A 54 -14.77 -3.75 15.00
C LEU A 54 -13.32 -3.58 15.45
N LEU A 55 -12.40 -3.57 14.48
CA LEU A 55 -11.01 -3.24 14.75
C LEU A 55 -10.77 -1.73 14.64
N ASP A 56 -10.00 -1.19 15.58
CA ASP A 56 -9.45 0.18 15.52
C ASP A 56 -8.37 0.33 14.44
N GLU A 57 -7.78 -0.80 14.04
CA GLU A 57 -6.74 -0.88 13.04
C GLU A 57 -6.94 -2.11 12.15
N VAL A 58 -6.83 -1.91 10.83
CA VAL A 58 -6.92 -2.99 9.85
C VAL A 58 -5.72 -2.99 8.91
N ARG A 59 -5.31 -4.19 8.50
CA ARG A 59 -4.34 -4.38 7.42
C ARG A 59 -5.07 -4.59 6.11
N TYR A 60 -4.78 -3.77 5.11
CA TYR A 60 -5.44 -3.79 3.80
C TYR A 60 -4.43 -3.43 2.72
N LEU A 61 -4.26 -4.29 1.71
CA LEU A 61 -3.37 -4.09 0.56
C LEU A 61 -1.93 -3.66 0.91
N GLY A 62 -1.33 -4.27 1.94
CA GLY A 62 0.04 -3.93 2.37
C GLY A 62 0.14 -2.63 3.19
N HIS A 63 -1.00 -2.04 3.55
CA HIS A 63 -1.10 -0.88 4.41
C HIS A 63 -1.79 -1.21 5.73
N ARG A 64 -1.46 -0.42 6.74
CA ARG A 64 -2.14 -0.31 8.02
C ARG A 64 -3.04 0.92 7.97
N ILE A 65 -4.30 0.75 8.33
CA ILE A 65 -5.31 1.80 8.30
C ILE A 65 -5.90 1.91 9.70
N ASN A 66 -5.85 3.09 10.30
CA ASN A 66 -6.43 3.39 11.60
C ASN A 66 -6.87 4.87 11.66
N SER A 67 -7.30 5.34 12.83
CA SER A 67 -7.76 6.72 13.05
C SER A 67 -6.70 7.80 12.74
N LYS A 68 -5.40 7.45 12.70
CA LYS A 68 -4.31 8.36 12.33
C LYS A 68 -4.07 8.43 10.83
N GLY A 69 -4.78 7.61 10.04
CA GLY A 69 -4.68 7.55 8.58
C GLY A 69 -4.08 6.24 8.07
N ILE A 70 -3.51 6.30 6.87
CA ILE A 70 -2.97 5.16 6.13
C ILE A 70 -1.45 5.16 6.26
N MET A 71 -0.86 4.03 6.63
CA MET A 71 0.59 3.86 6.74
C MET A 71 1.04 2.56 6.06
N PRO A 72 2.22 2.50 5.44
CA PRO A 72 2.79 1.25 4.98
C PRO A 72 3.11 0.32 6.16
N LEU A 73 2.97 -0.99 5.96
CA LEU A 73 3.35 -1.96 6.99
C LEU A 73 4.88 -2.03 7.14
N ASN A 74 5.36 -2.11 8.38
CA ASN A 74 6.80 -2.06 8.70
C ASN A 74 7.59 -3.18 8.04
N ASP A 75 7.03 -4.38 7.92
CA ASP A 75 7.66 -5.52 7.24
C ASP A 75 7.96 -5.21 5.76
N LYS A 76 7.06 -4.51 5.06
CA LYS A 76 7.29 -4.07 3.68
C LYS A 76 8.41 -3.02 3.59
N ILE A 77 8.47 -2.11 4.55
CA ILE A 77 9.52 -1.09 4.62
C ILE A 77 10.89 -1.72 4.93
N ILE A 78 10.94 -2.65 5.88
CA ILE A 78 12.17 -3.33 6.31
C ILE A 78 12.80 -4.11 5.14
N VAL A 79 11.98 -4.78 4.32
CA VAL A 79 12.46 -5.49 3.13
C VAL A 79 13.17 -4.55 2.17
N ILE A 80 12.59 -3.38 1.89
CA ILE A 80 13.21 -2.37 1.01
C ILE A 80 14.49 -1.81 1.65
N LYS A 81 14.46 -1.51 2.95
CA LYS A 81 15.60 -0.95 3.70
C LYS A 81 16.80 -1.91 3.74
N ASN A 82 16.54 -3.21 3.83
CA ASN A 82 17.57 -4.24 3.95
C ASN A 82 17.97 -4.85 2.59
N GLN A 83 17.38 -4.37 1.49
CA GLN A 83 17.75 -4.83 0.17
C GLN A 83 19.18 -4.38 -0.13
N PRO A 84 20.05 -5.26 -0.68
CA PRO A 84 21.41 -4.87 -1.04
C PRO A 84 21.38 -3.74 -2.07
N ALA A 85 22.42 -2.91 -2.06
CA ALA A 85 22.59 -1.87 -3.07
C ALA A 85 22.54 -2.53 -4.46
N PRO A 86 21.73 -2.02 -5.40
CA PRO A 86 21.69 -2.58 -6.74
C PRO A 86 23.09 -2.51 -7.35
N THR A 87 23.44 -3.47 -8.19
CA THR A 87 24.76 -3.54 -8.86
C THR A 87 24.65 -3.38 -10.37
N ASN A 88 23.43 -3.46 -10.91
CA ASN A 88 23.12 -3.33 -12.33
C ASN A 88 21.80 -2.57 -12.56
N LEU A 89 21.56 -2.19 -13.82
CA LEU A 89 20.38 -1.42 -14.22
C LEU A 89 19.05 -2.15 -13.96
N LYS A 90 19.02 -3.48 -14.05
CA LYS A 90 17.80 -4.27 -13.79
C LYS A 90 17.43 -4.21 -12.30
N GLU A 91 18.40 -4.39 -11.43
CA GLU A 91 18.24 -4.26 -9.98
C GLU A 91 17.87 -2.83 -9.59
N LEU A 92 18.52 -1.82 -10.19
CA LEU A 92 18.18 -0.42 -9.95
C LEU A 92 16.72 -0.11 -10.33
N LYS A 93 16.26 -0.61 -11.49
CA LYS A 93 14.86 -0.46 -11.92
C LYS A 93 13.89 -1.15 -10.96
N SER A 94 14.22 -2.34 -10.48
CA SER A 94 13.40 -3.08 -9.51
C SER A 94 13.32 -2.34 -8.16
N PHE A 95 14.46 -1.89 -7.64
CA PHE A 95 14.53 -1.12 -6.40
C PHE A 95 13.72 0.18 -6.50
N LEU A 96 13.92 0.97 -7.56
CA LEU A 96 13.15 2.20 -7.79
C LEU A 96 11.65 1.94 -7.90
N GLY A 97 11.23 0.83 -8.52
CA GLY A 97 9.84 0.41 -8.56
C GLY A 97 9.25 0.15 -7.17
N ALA A 98 9.99 -0.58 -6.33
CA ALA A 98 9.59 -0.90 -4.97
C ALA A 98 9.46 0.36 -4.09
N VAL A 99 10.44 1.27 -4.16
CA VAL A 99 10.40 2.51 -3.38
C VAL A 99 9.29 3.44 -3.92
N ASN A 100 9.05 3.47 -5.23
CA ASN A 100 8.03 4.33 -5.85
C ASN A 100 6.61 3.98 -5.38
N TYR A 101 6.33 2.70 -5.09
CA TYR A 101 5.06 2.27 -4.51
C TYR A 101 4.76 2.95 -3.16
N HIS A 102 5.80 3.35 -2.42
CA HIS A 102 5.70 4.03 -1.13
C HIS A 102 6.00 5.54 -1.19
N SER A 103 6.21 6.11 -2.39
CA SER A 103 6.62 7.51 -2.58
C SER A 103 5.70 8.53 -1.89
N LYS A 104 4.39 8.26 -1.82
CA LYS A 104 3.41 9.11 -1.12
C LYS A 104 3.68 9.29 0.37
N PHE A 105 4.47 8.41 0.99
CA PHE A 105 4.84 8.46 2.40
C PHE A 105 6.27 9.01 2.63
N LEU A 106 7.00 9.30 1.55
CA LEU A 106 8.40 9.70 1.59
C LEU A 106 8.52 11.15 1.10
N PRO A 107 8.36 12.14 2.00
CA PRO A 107 8.50 13.54 1.61
C PRO A 107 9.90 13.78 1.05
N MET A 108 10.01 14.65 0.02
CA MET A 108 11.27 15.02 -0.63
C MET A 108 12.00 13.90 -1.38
N ILE A 109 11.38 12.72 -1.56
CA ILE A 109 12.03 11.62 -2.29
C ILE A 109 12.39 11.94 -3.74
N GLN A 110 11.68 12.90 -4.34
CA GLN A 110 11.94 13.35 -5.71
C GLN A 110 13.34 13.94 -5.90
N ALA A 111 13.90 14.60 -4.86
CA ALA A 111 15.26 15.13 -4.91
C ALA A 111 16.31 14.00 -4.93
N ILE A 112 16.02 12.88 -4.28
CA ILE A 112 16.86 11.68 -4.25
C ILE A 112 16.68 10.86 -5.54
N TYR A 113 15.46 10.83 -6.08
CA TYR A 113 15.11 10.08 -7.28
C TYR A 113 15.69 10.67 -8.56
N LYS A 114 15.74 11.99 -8.68
CA LYS A 114 16.22 12.65 -9.90
C LYS A 114 17.57 12.09 -10.40
N PRO A 115 18.63 12.00 -9.60
CA PRO A 115 19.89 11.42 -10.05
C PRO A 115 19.78 9.91 -10.36
N LEU A 116 18.97 9.15 -9.63
CA LEU A 116 18.78 7.71 -9.87
C LEU A 116 18.00 7.40 -11.16
N TYR A 117 17.02 8.23 -11.50
CA TYR A 117 16.27 8.13 -12.75
C TYR A 117 17.08 8.63 -13.96
N GLU A 118 17.96 9.61 -13.77
CA GLU A 118 18.93 10.01 -14.80
C GLU A 118 19.94 8.87 -15.10
N LEU A 119 20.38 8.13 -14.07
CA LEU A 119 21.19 6.91 -14.22
C LEU A 119 20.44 5.78 -14.94
N LYS A 120 19.13 5.63 -14.69
CA LYS A 120 18.28 4.63 -15.37
C LYS A 120 18.23 4.83 -16.89
N ASN A 121 18.48 6.04 -17.39
CA ASN A 121 18.37 6.43 -18.80
C ASN A 121 19.72 6.54 -19.54
N LYS A 122 20.86 6.38 -18.85
CA LYS A 122 22.20 6.40 -19.46
C LYS A 122 22.88 5.05 -19.25
N GLU A 123 23.37 4.40 -20.30
CA GLU A 123 24.10 3.12 -20.25
C GLU A 123 25.50 3.21 -19.60
N HIS A 124 25.66 3.92 -18.48
CA HIS A 124 26.96 4.05 -17.81
C HIS A 124 27.06 3.20 -16.54
N LYS A 125 28.03 2.29 -16.60
CA LYS A 125 28.60 1.49 -15.51
C LYS A 125 29.14 2.45 -14.43
N VAL A 126 28.84 2.15 -13.16
CA VAL A 126 29.35 2.82 -11.94
C VAL A 126 28.72 4.21 -11.73
N VAL A 127 27.95 4.49 -10.69
CA VAL A 127 28.40 4.76 -9.30
C VAL A 127 27.21 4.50 -8.35
N LEU A 128 27.30 3.45 -7.53
CA LEU A 128 26.31 3.18 -6.47
C LEU A 128 26.88 3.40 -5.05
N GLU A 129 28.13 3.86 -4.95
CA GLU A 129 28.78 4.19 -3.66
C GLU A 129 28.43 5.57 -3.10
N LEU A 130 27.83 6.47 -3.88
CA LEU A 130 27.66 7.89 -3.50
C LEU A 130 26.29 8.26 -2.92
N LEU A 131 25.32 7.33 -2.83
CA LEU A 131 23.93 7.66 -2.49
C LEU A 131 23.36 6.99 -1.23
N LEU A 132 24.13 6.16 -0.54
CA LEU A 132 23.77 5.73 0.81
C LEU A 132 24.49 6.64 1.80
N PRO A 133 23.79 7.57 2.50
CA PRO A 133 24.43 8.32 3.56
C PRO A 133 25.01 7.34 4.59
N LYS A 134 26.33 7.35 4.73
CA LYS A 134 27.06 6.78 5.85
C LYS A 134 26.70 7.58 7.11
N SER A 135 25.52 7.35 7.68
CA SER A 135 25.18 7.62 9.10
C SER A 135 23.67 7.53 9.32
N LEU A 136 23.21 6.41 9.85
CA LEU A 136 22.22 6.44 10.93
C LEU A 136 22.81 5.58 12.05
N GLY A 137 23.62 6.24 12.89
CA GLY A 137 23.75 5.87 14.29
C GLY A 137 22.56 6.40 15.06
#